data_AF-A0A143BKM8-F1
#
_entry.id   AF-A0A143BKM8-F1
#
_cell.length_a   1.000
_cell.length_b   1.000
_cell.length_c   1.000
_cell.angle_alpha   90.00
_cell.angle_beta   90.00
_cell.angle_gamma   90.00
#
_symmetry.space_group_name_H-M   'P 1'
#
loop_
_entity.id
_entity.type
_entity.pdbx_description
1 polymer ?
#
loop_
_entity_poly.entity_id
_entity_poly.type
_entity_poly.pdbx_seq_one_letter_code
_entity_poly.pdbx_strand_id
1 'polypeptide(L)'
;MAQGGAGLFAPMLAVIDSPLEHIEKGRTALVAGDLAVAEREFAKAIRMQRTDGVLSVDASYGAAQVFTLQKRFRDAADVLDQLAADANLLGDAETEARVLLDAVSLKIRGHRRAAARLDADRLKQLVTDVRVSDATRRLIKVRLV
;
A
#
# COMPACT_ATOMS: atom_id res chain seq x y z
N MET A 1 -51.95 4.99 37.08
CA MET A 1 -50.74 5.81 36.93
C MET A 1 -49.65 4.93 36.34
N ALA A 2 -49.33 5.12 35.06
CA ALA A 2 -48.30 4.36 34.36
C ALA A 2 -46.98 5.13 34.45
N GLN A 3 -45.95 4.53 35.05
CA GLN A 3 -44.58 5.05 34.95
C GLN A 3 -43.82 4.18 33.95
N GLY A 4 -43.53 4.79 32.80
CA GLY A 4 -42.64 4.25 31.79
C GLY A 4 -41.20 4.40 32.24
N GLY A 5 -40.50 3.27 32.36
CA GLY A 5 -39.05 3.19 32.46
C GLY A 5 -38.46 2.79 31.12
N ALA A 6 -38.47 3.69 30.14
CA ALA A 6 -37.68 3.53 28.92
C ALA A 6 -36.22 3.82 29.27
N GLY A 7 -35.50 2.78 29.69
CA GLY A 7 -34.05 2.81 29.85
C GLY A 7 -33.40 3.12 28.51
N LEU A 8 -32.75 4.29 28.47
CA LEU A 8 -31.96 4.82 27.36
C LEU A 8 -30.85 3.83 26.99
N PHE A 9 -31.07 3.03 25.95
CA PHE A 9 -29.98 2.46 25.18
C PHE A 9 -29.33 3.60 24.39
N ALA A 10 -28.35 4.27 24.99
CA ALA A 10 -27.38 5.02 24.19
C ALA A 10 -26.60 3.98 23.38
N PRO A 11 -26.67 3.96 22.03
CA PRO A 11 -25.69 3.23 21.27
C PRO A 11 -24.37 3.95 21.50
N MET A 12 -23.54 3.35 22.36
CA MET A 12 -22.12 3.63 22.40
C MET A 12 -21.66 3.44 20.95
N LEU A 13 -21.39 4.56 20.26
CA LEU A 13 -20.79 4.57 18.94
C LEU A 13 -19.53 3.73 19.05
N ALA A 14 -19.62 2.46 18.70
CA ALA A 14 -18.45 1.63 18.52
C ALA A 14 -17.61 2.39 17.52
N VAL A 15 -16.44 2.87 17.95
CA VAL A 15 -15.43 3.38 17.03
C VAL A 15 -15.22 2.22 16.07
N ILE A 16 -15.72 2.36 14.84
CA ILE A 16 -15.68 1.29 13.86
C ILE A 16 -14.22 1.25 13.41
N ASP A 17 -13.45 0.40 14.10
CA ASP A 17 -12.06 0.08 13.76
C ASP A 17 -12.05 -0.38 12.30
N SER A 18 -11.71 0.55 11.40
CA SER A 18 -11.85 0.36 9.96
C SER A 18 -10.53 0.70 9.26
N PRO A 19 -10.20 0.02 8.16
CA PRO A 19 -8.97 0.28 7.44
C PRO A 19 -8.87 1.73 6.92
N LEU A 20 -9.99 2.33 6.52
CA LEU A 20 -10.04 3.71 6.06
C LEU A 20 -9.70 4.70 7.18
N GLU A 21 -10.20 4.48 8.39
CA GLU A 21 -9.86 5.33 9.53
C GLU A 21 -8.36 5.28 9.85
N HIS A 22 -7.76 4.09 9.79
CA HIS A 22 -6.32 3.94 9.97
C HIS A 22 -5.51 4.61 8.84
N ILE A 23 -5.97 4.55 7.59
CA ILE A 23 -5.33 5.27 6.49
C ILE A 23 -5.35 6.78 6.74
N GLU A 24 -6.49 7.34 7.13
CA GLU A 24 -6.64 8.78 7.39
C GLU A 24 -5.82 9.24 8.60
N LYS A 25 -5.80 8.44 9.68
CA LYS A 25 -4.91 8.68 10.82
C LYS A 25 -3.43 8.63 10.41
N GLY A 26 -3.06 7.64 9.58
CA GLY A 26 -1.71 7.51 9.05
C GLY A 26 -1.28 8.70 8.18
N ARG A 27 -2.17 9.18 7.30
CA ARG A 27 -1.96 10.38 6.47
C ARG A 27 -1.79 11.62 7.33
N THR A 28 -2.66 11.81 8.32
CA THR A 28 -2.59 12.97 9.24
C THR A 28 -1.27 12.97 10.00
N ALA A 29 -0.86 11.82 10.55
CA ALA A 29 0.40 11.67 11.26
C ALA A 29 1.61 11.91 10.34
N LEU A 30 1.57 11.40 9.12
CA LEU A 30 2.62 11.61 8.12
C LEU A 30 2.82 13.09 7.78
N VAL A 31 1.72 13.83 7.57
CA VAL A 31 1.75 15.29 7.32
C VAL A 31 2.29 16.04 8.54
N ALA A 32 1.95 15.59 9.75
CA ALA A 32 2.47 16.16 10.99
C ALA A 32 3.94 15.77 11.29
N GLY A 33 4.54 14.88 10.49
CA GLY A 33 5.90 14.37 10.70
C GLY A 33 6.02 13.31 11.78
N ASP A 34 4.90 12.84 12.35
CA ASP A 34 4.89 11.72 13.31
C ASP A 34 4.97 10.39 12.56
N LEU A 35 6.19 10.08 12.10
CA LEU A 35 6.46 8.91 11.27
C LEU A 35 6.19 7.59 11.99
N ALA A 36 6.35 7.53 13.31
CA ALA A 36 6.10 6.32 14.10
C ALA A 36 4.61 6.01 14.19
N VAL A 37 3.77 7.04 14.40
CA VAL A 37 2.32 6.87 14.34
C VAL A 37 1.89 6.51 12.92
N ALA A 38 2.39 7.21 11.90
CA ALA A 38 2.05 6.92 10.51
C ALA A 38 2.36 5.46 10.13
N GLU A 39 3.56 4.96 10.45
CA GLU A 39 3.97 3.57 10.24
C GLU A 39 2.97 2.58 10.87
N ARG A 40 2.63 2.79 12.14
CA ARG A 40 1.71 1.91 12.88
C ARG A 40 0.32 1.89 12.26
N GLU A 41 -0.24 3.05 11.92
CA GLU A 41 -1.60 3.13 11.39
C GLU A 41 -1.67 2.54 9.98
N PHE A 42 -0.70 2.81 9.09
CA PHE A 42 -0.66 2.17 7.78
C PHE A 42 -0.48 0.65 7.88
N ALA A 43 0.39 0.15 8.79
CA ALA A 43 0.55 -1.29 9.00
C ALA A 43 -0.74 -1.98 9.46
N LYS A 44 -1.52 -1.33 10.34
CA LYS A 44 -2.84 -1.84 10.74
C LYS A 44 -3.81 -1.91 9.55
N ALA A 45 -3.90 -0.83 8.77
CA ALA A 45 -4.75 -0.79 7.58
C ALA A 45 -4.39 -1.90 6.57
N ILE A 46 -3.09 -2.08 6.28
CA ILE A 46 -2.60 -3.16 5.40
C ILE A 46 -3.07 -4.52 5.92
N ARG A 47 -2.89 -4.79 7.22
CA ARG A 47 -3.28 -6.07 7.82
C ARG A 47 -4.77 -6.33 7.70
N MET A 48 -5.60 -5.31 7.97
CA MET A 48 -7.06 -5.42 7.90
C MET A 48 -7.53 -5.67 6.46
N GLN A 49 -7.10 -4.84 5.51
CA GLN A 49 -7.47 -4.99 4.11
C GLN A 49 -7.05 -6.35 3.54
N ARG A 50 -5.86 -6.83 3.92
CA ARG A 50 -5.38 -8.15 3.49
C ARG A 50 -6.21 -9.29 4.08
N THR A 51 -6.63 -9.16 5.33
CA THR A 51 -7.53 -10.13 5.98
C THR A 51 -8.88 -10.18 5.26
N ASP A 52 -9.34 -9.03 4.76
CA ASP A 52 -10.58 -8.91 4.00
C ASP A 52 -10.42 -9.27 2.50
N GLY A 53 -9.22 -9.66 2.06
CA GLY A 53 -8.94 -10.01 0.66
C GLY A 53 -8.89 -8.82 -0.31
N VAL A 54 -8.69 -7.61 0.22
CA VAL A 54 -8.66 -6.35 -0.54
C VAL A 54 -7.21 -5.87 -0.74
N LEU A 55 -6.89 -5.36 -1.93
CA LEU A 55 -5.60 -4.71 -2.18
C LEU A 55 -5.42 -3.46 -1.33
N SER A 56 -4.37 -3.44 -0.52
CA SER A 56 -4.06 -2.35 0.40
C SER A 56 -3.23 -1.24 -0.26
N VAL A 57 -3.66 -0.76 -1.44
CA VAL A 57 -2.87 0.18 -2.28
C VAL A 57 -2.48 1.44 -1.49
N ASP A 58 -3.46 2.18 -0.99
CA ASP A 58 -3.24 3.46 -0.28
C ASP A 58 -2.38 3.28 0.97
N ALA A 59 -2.67 2.26 1.77
CA ALA A 59 -1.93 2.00 3.00
C ALA A 59 -0.48 1.55 2.73
N SER A 60 -0.27 0.73 1.71
CA SER A 60 1.07 0.26 1.30
C SER A 60 1.94 1.39 0.76
N TYR A 61 1.40 2.26 -0.09
CA TYR A 61 2.14 3.46 -0.53
C TYR A 61 2.42 4.42 0.63
N GLY A 62 1.47 4.59 1.56
CA GLY A 62 1.67 5.37 2.78
C GLY A 62 2.83 4.82 3.63
N ALA A 63 2.85 3.52 3.89
CA ALA A 63 3.93 2.87 4.62
C ALA A 63 5.28 2.97 3.88
N ALA A 64 5.31 2.74 2.56
CA ALA A 64 6.51 2.88 1.76
C ALA A 64 7.06 4.33 1.78
N GLN A 65 6.19 5.33 1.81
CA GLN A 65 6.57 6.73 1.97
C GLN A 65 7.20 6.98 3.34
N VAL A 66 6.60 6.48 4.43
CA VAL A 66 7.15 6.58 5.79
C VAL A 66 8.56 5.98 5.84
N PHE A 67 8.72 4.75 5.33
CA PHE A 67 10.03 4.08 5.30
C PHE A 67 11.06 4.84 4.44
N THR A 68 10.64 5.42 3.32
CA THR A 68 11.51 6.23 2.48
C THR A 68 11.99 7.50 3.21
N LEU A 69 11.12 8.17 3.96
CA LEU A 69 11.48 9.34 4.78
C LEU A 69 12.46 8.97 5.89
N GLN A 70 12.28 7.79 6.50
CA GLN A 70 13.19 7.21 7.49
C GLN A 70 14.47 6.61 6.87
N LYS A 71 14.69 6.73 5.56
CA LYS A 71 15.83 6.13 4.81
C LYS A 71 15.88 4.59 4.86
N ARG A 72 14.79 3.93 5.24
CA ARG A 72 14.62 2.47 5.27
C ARG A 72 14.17 1.95 3.91
N PHE A 73 15.00 2.13 2.88
CA PHE A 73 14.63 1.81 1.49
C PHE A 73 14.33 0.33 1.23
N ARG A 74 14.93 -0.58 2.01
CA ARG A 74 14.67 -2.03 1.90
C ARG A 74 13.24 -2.33 2.34
N ASP A 75 12.83 -1.84 3.50
CA ASP A 75 11.48 -2.02 4.04
C ASP A 75 10.43 -1.36 3.15
N ALA A 76 10.73 -0.17 2.61
CA ALA A 76 9.87 0.50 1.63
C ALA A 76 9.63 -0.37 0.39
N ALA A 77 10.70 -0.97 -0.15
CA ALA A 77 10.59 -1.87 -1.28
C ALA A 77 9.88 -3.19 -0.93
N ASP A 78 10.07 -3.73 0.28
CA ASP A 78 9.41 -4.98 0.70
C ASP A 78 7.90 -4.83 0.82
N VAL A 79 7.41 -3.68 1.30
CA VAL A 79 5.97 -3.38 1.29
C VAL A 79 5.41 -3.32 -0.13
N LEU A 80 6.10 -2.66 -1.05
CA LEU A 80 5.66 -2.59 -2.44
C LEU A 80 5.74 -3.95 -3.14
N ASP A 81 6.76 -4.76 -2.86
CA ASP A 81 6.85 -6.13 -3.36
C ASP A 81 5.66 -6.97 -2.93
N GLN A 82 5.25 -6.83 -1.66
CA GLN A 82 4.10 -7.55 -1.15
C GLN A 82 2.80 -7.10 -1.83
N LEU A 83 2.62 -5.79 -2.04
CA LEU A 83 1.48 -5.25 -2.76
C LEU A 83 1.46 -5.72 -4.22
N ALA A 84 2.60 -5.75 -4.90
CA ALA A 84 2.70 -6.25 -6.28
C ALA A 84 2.35 -7.74 -6.36
N ALA A 85 2.83 -8.55 -5.41
CA ALA A 85 2.49 -9.96 -5.32
C ALA A 85 0.98 -10.17 -5.08
N ASP A 86 0.38 -9.40 -4.17
CA ASP A 86 -1.06 -9.46 -3.89
C ASP A 86 -1.87 -9.03 -5.14
N ALA A 87 -1.42 -8.00 -5.88
CA ALA A 87 -2.05 -7.55 -7.12
C ALA A 87 -2.01 -8.62 -8.22
N ASN A 88 -0.86 -9.28 -8.38
CA ASN A 88 -0.72 -10.41 -9.32
C ASN A 88 -1.65 -11.58 -8.95
N LEU A 89 -1.76 -11.92 -7.65
CA LEU A 89 -2.67 -12.98 -7.18
C LEU A 89 -4.14 -12.68 -7.48
N LEU A 90 -4.53 -11.40 -7.44
CA LEU A 90 -5.87 -10.94 -7.78
C LEU A 90 -6.07 -10.64 -9.27
N GLY A 91 -5.03 -10.85 -10.09
CA GLY A 91 -5.09 -10.62 -11.54
C GLY A 91 -5.06 -9.14 -11.97
N ASP A 92 -4.75 -8.22 -11.05
CA ASP A 92 -4.60 -6.79 -11.31
C ASP A 92 -3.18 -6.46 -11.81
N ALA A 93 -2.97 -6.72 -13.10
CA ALA A 93 -1.69 -6.48 -13.78
C ALA A 93 -1.31 -4.99 -13.84
N GLU A 94 -2.28 -4.08 -13.83
CA GLU A 94 -2.02 -2.64 -13.86
C GLU A 94 -1.41 -2.18 -12.53
N THR A 95 -2.01 -2.59 -11.41
CA THR A 95 -1.47 -2.29 -10.08
C THR A 95 -0.12 -2.97 -9.87
N GLU A 96 0.03 -4.25 -10.27
CA GLU A 96 1.32 -4.96 -10.22
C GLU A 96 2.41 -4.16 -10.94
N ALA A 97 2.18 -3.75 -12.19
CA ALA A 97 3.15 -3.03 -13.00
C ALA A 97 3.54 -1.67 -12.40
N ARG A 98 2.56 -0.89 -11.94
CA ARG A 98 2.80 0.43 -11.33
C ARG A 98 3.62 0.31 -10.05
N VAL A 99 3.26 -0.64 -9.20
CA VAL A 99 3.94 -0.85 -7.92
C VAL A 99 5.38 -1.34 -8.12
N LEU A 100 5.60 -2.28 -9.04
CA LEU A 100 6.95 -2.75 -9.37
C LEU A 100 7.87 -1.64 -9.92
N LEU A 101 7.33 -0.68 -10.70
CA LEU A 101 8.12 0.46 -11.19
C LEU A 101 8.72 1.30 -10.06
N ASP A 102 7.95 1.49 -8.98
CA ASP A 102 8.41 2.26 -7.82
C ASP A 102 9.29 1.40 -6.90
N ALA A 103 8.97 0.11 -6.73
CA ALA A 103 9.77 -0.85 -5.98
C ALA A 103 11.19 -0.99 -6.53
N VAL A 104 11.38 -1.05 -7.86
CA VAL A 104 12.70 -1.11 -8.50
C VAL A 104 13.61 0.04 -8.06
N SER A 105 13.08 1.25 -8.03
CA SER A 105 13.84 2.45 -7.64
C SER A 105 14.27 2.39 -6.18
N LEU A 106 13.38 1.93 -5.29
CA LEU A 106 13.67 1.73 -3.87
C LEU A 106 14.67 0.60 -3.64
N LYS A 107 14.58 -0.51 -4.40
CA LYS A 107 15.55 -1.61 -4.36
C LYS A 107 16.94 -1.15 -4.76
N ILE A 108 17.08 -0.33 -5.80
CA ILE A 108 18.37 0.24 -6.20
C ILE A 108 18.95 1.10 -5.08
N ARG A 109 18.15 1.98 -4.47
CA ARG A 109 18.56 2.81 -3.32
C ARG A 109 18.90 1.98 -2.08
N GLY A 110 18.21 0.86 -1.85
CA GLY A 110 18.48 -0.11 -0.79
C GLY A 110 19.61 -1.09 -1.07
N HIS A 111 20.36 -0.89 -2.17
CA HIS A 111 21.44 -1.76 -2.65
C HIS A 111 21.04 -3.20 -3.00
N ARG A 112 19.76 -3.44 -3.32
CA ARG A 112 19.20 -4.75 -3.72
C ARG A 112 19.14 -4.90 -5.25
N ARG A 113 20.29 -4.74 -5.93
CA ARG A 113 20.36 -4.70 -7.41
C ARG A 113 19.87 -6.00 -8.07
N ALA A 114 20.14 -7.16 -7.47
CA ALA A 114 19.68 -8.44 -8.01
C ALA A 114 18.14 -8.53 -8.00
N ALA A 115 17.50 -8.16 -6.88
CA ALA A 115 16.05 -8.10 -6.79
C ALA A 115 15.46 -7.06 -7.76
N ALA A 116 16.09 -5.88 -7.89
CA ALA A 116 15.64 -4.86 -8.85
C ALA A 116 15.67 -5.36 -10.31
N ARG A 117 16.65 -6.21 -10.67
CA ARG A 117 16.71 -6.81 -12.01
C ARG A 117 15.59 -7.81 -12.25
N LEU A 118 15.27 -8.65 -11.26
CA LEU A 118 14.16 -9.60 -11.37
C LEU A 118 12.83 -8.88 -11.61
N ASP A 119 12.57 -7.81 -10.87
CA ASP A 119 11.39 -6.97 -11.09
C ASP A 119 11.40 -6.30 -12.46
N ALA A 120 12.55 -5.78 -12.90
CA ALA A 120 12.68 -5.18 -14.23
C ALA A 120 12.35 -6.19 -15.33
N ASP A 121 12.77 -7.44 -15.18
CA ASP A 121 12.42 -8.51 -16.12
C ASP A 121 10.94 -8.86 -16.07
N ARG A 122 10.32 -8.85 -14.88
CA ARG A 122 8.86 -8.99 -14.74
C ARG A 122 8.11 -7.84 -15.43
N LEU A 123 8.56 -6.60 -15.27
CA LEU A 123 7.99 -5.43 -15.95
C LEU A 123 8.10 -5.52 -17.47
N LYS A 124 9.19 -6.08 -18.02
CA LYS A 124 9.30 -6.35 -19.46
C LYS A 124 8.28 -7.36 -19.95
N GLN A 125 7.87 -8.33 -19.12
CA GLN A 125 6.78 -9.24 -19.47
C GLN A 125 5.44 -8.50 -19.47
N LEU A 126 5.17 -7.75 -18.40
CA LEU A 126 3.94 -6.97 -18.22
C LEU A 126 3.71 -5.91 -19.31
N VAL A 127 4.77 -5.40 -19.95
CA VAL A 127 4.63 -4.44 -21.06
C VAL A 127 3.87 -5.01 -22.27
N THR A 128 3.76 -6.33 -22.38
CA THR A 128 3.02 -7.01 -23.45
C THR A 128 1.62 -7.44 -23.01
N ASP A 129 1.29 -7.33 -21.72
CA ASP A 129 -0.02 -7.68 -21.19
C ASP A 129 -1.06 -6.61 -21.56
N VAL A 130 -2.16 -7.04 -22.18
CA VAL A 130 -3.25 -6.15 -22.63
C VAL A 130 -3.93 -5.44 -21.47
N ARG A 131 -3.90 -6.02 -20.26
CA ARG A 131 -4.52 -5.46 -19.05
C ARG A 131 -3.75 -4.25 -18.50
N VAL A 132 -2.49 -4.07 -18.90
CA VAL A 132 -1.68 -2.91 -18.53
C VAL A 132 -2.02 -1.75 -19.46
N SER A 133 -2.21 -0.57 -18.91
CA SER A 133 -2.55 0.63 -19.68
C SER A 133 -1.39 1.11 -20.54
N ASP A 134 -1.69 1.80 -21.65
CA ASP A 134 -0.64 2.39 -22.50
C ASP A 134 0.22 3.41 -21.76
N ALA A 135 -0.37 4.15 -20.81
CA ALA A 135 0.36 5.07 -19.95
C ALA A 135 1.42 4.33 -19.12
N THR A 136 1.04 3.24 -18.45
CA THR A 136 1.96 2.42 -17.66
C THR A 136 3.00 1.73 -18.55
N ARG A 137 2.61 1.17 -19.71
CA ARG A 137 3.55 0.61 -20.69
C ARG A 137 4.61 1.61 -21.14
N ARG A 138 4.23 2.87 -21.36
CA ARG A 138 5.18 3.95 -21.70
C ARG A 138 6.16 4.23 -20.55
N LEU A 139 5.66 4.30 -19.31
CA LEU A 139 6.51 4.50 -18.14
C LEU A 139 7.52 3.37 -17.96
N ILE A 140 7.11 2.12 -18.17
CA ILE A 140 8.01 0.96 -18.15
C ILE A 140 9.14 1.13 -19.15
N LYS A 141 8.82 1.47 -20.40
CA LYS A 141 9.82 1.65 -21.46
C LYS A 141 10.79 2.79 -21.17
N VAL A 142 10.31 3.90 -20.60
CA VAL A 142 11.17 5.05 -20.28
C VAL A 142 12.11 4.76 -19.11
N ARG A 143 11.66 4.01 -18.09
CA ARG A 143 12.44 3.77 -16.86
C ARG A 143 13.37 2.57 -16.92
N LEU A 144 13.19 1.64 -17.87
CA LEU A 144 13.99 0.40 -17.98
C LEU A 144 14.98 0.37 -19.15
N VAL A 145 15.01 1.41 -19.99
CA VAL A 145 16.04 1.62 -21.03
C VAL A 145 17.21 2.37 -20.43
#